data_AF-A0AA41SCN6-F1
#
_entry.id   AF-A0AA41SCN6-F1
#
_cell.length_a   1.000
_cell.length_b   1.000
_cell.length_c   1.000
_cell.angle_alpha   90.00
_cell.angle_beta   90.00
_cell.angle_gamma   90.00
#
_symmetry.space_group_name_H-M   'P 1'
#
loop_
_entity.id
_entity.type
_entity.pdbx_description
1 polymer ?
#
loop_
_entity_poly.entity_id
_entity_poly.type
_entity_poly.pdbx_seq_one_letter_code
_entity_poly.pdbx_strand_id
1 'polypeptide(L)'
;VIAIGNNPNVEGFVDVTRLAWTVHLMLTQDGLTARETISGSSSSELSNIFSCLEVICSSNVFQFLLDKVLRTAAYQNDEEDMICMYNAYLHKLMTCFLSHPLARDKVKEMKEKAMSSLSAYPMTGSHDLKLDNDMDSQQTIENPPQPFVSLLELVSEIYQDSEGTGSVVWQRGFVDIRQLFWRGSY
;
A
#
# COMPACT_ATOMS: atom_id res chain seq x y z
N VAL A 1 24.07 1.74 27.99
CA VAL A 1 22.77 1.56 27.33
C VAL A 1 22.98 1.80 25.85
N ILE A 2 23.02 0.75 25.03
CA ILE A 2 23.06 0.91 23.57
C ILE A 2 21.60 1.00 23.15
N ALA A 3 21.14 2.21 22.83
CA ALA A 3 19.89 2.36 22.11
C ALA A 3 20.12 1.79 20.70
N ILE A 4 19.77 0.52 20.50
CA ILE A 4 19.59 -0.04 19.15
C ILE A 4 18.29 0.57 18.64
N GLY A 5 18.36 1.85 18.24
CA GLY A 5 17.32 2.46 17.42
C GLY A 5 17.54 1.92 16.02
N ASN A 6 16.70 0.98 15.57
CA ASN A 6 16.71 0.57 14.17
C ASN A 6 16.50 1.81 13.30
N ASN A 7 17.34 1.97 12.28
CA ASN A 7 17.20 3.09 11.36
C ASN A 7 15.86 2.92 10.60
N PRO A 8 14.94 3.90 10.65
CA PRO A 8 13.62 3.77 10.04
C PRO A 8 13.69 3.55 8.52
N ASN A 9 14.77 4.01 7.87
CA ASN A 9 14.98 3.71 6.45
C ASN A 9 15.28 2.23 6.20
N VAL A 10 16.09 1.62 7.07
CA VAL A 10 16.43 0.18 6.95
C VAL A 10 15.19 -0.66 7.17
N GLU A 11 14.38 -0.33 8.17
CA GLU A 11 13.12 -1.01 8.44
C GLU A 11 12.14 -0.88 7.26
N GLY A 12 12.00 0.32 6.68
CA GLY A 12 11.16 0.51 5.50
C GLY A 12 11.61 -0.33 4.29
N PHE A 13 12.91 -0.46 4.02
CA PHE A 13 13.41 -1.35 2.95
C PHE A 13 13.16 -2.84 3.27
N VAL A 14 13.28 -3.25 4.52
CA VAL A 14 12.92 -4.61 4.96
C VAL A 14 11.43 -4.85 4.72
N ASP A 15 10.59 -3.86 4.95
CA ASP A 15 9.15 -3.96 4.72
C ASP A 15 8.78 -4.04 3.24
N VAL A 16 9.49 -3.29 2.37
CA VAL A 16 9.37 -3.43 0.90
C VAL A 16 9.76 -4.84 0.45
N THR A 17 10.84 -5.38 1.01
CA THR A 17 11.28 -6.76 0.74
C THR A 17 10.22 -7.76 1.20
N ARG A 18 9.62 -7.54 2.37
CA ARG A 18 8.52 -8.36 2.89
C ARG A 18 7.30 -8.30 1.98
N LEU A 19 6.95 -7.14 1.44
CA LEU A 19 5.88 -7.00 0.43
C LEU A 19 6.16 -7.87 -0.79
N ALA A 20 7.34 -7.72 -1.40
CA ALA A 20 7.72 -8.50 -2.57
C ALA A 20 7.69 -10.01 -2.31
N TRP A 21 8.22 -10.43 -1.17
CA TRP A 21 8.22 -11.84 -0.77
C TRP A 21 6.81 -12.37 -0.50
N THR A 22 5.96 -11.59 0.16
CA THR A 22 4.56 -11.96 0.44
C THR A 22 3.78 -12.15 -0.85
N VAL A 23 3.93 -11.24 -1.82
CA VAL A 23 3.30 -11.39 -3.15
C VAL A 23 3.81 -12.64 -3.86
N HIS A 24 5.11 -12.92 -3.79
CA HIS A 24 5.67 -14.13 -4.36
C HIS A 24 5.09 -15.42 -3.73
N LEU A 25 4.96 -15.45 -2.39
CA LEU A 25 4.38 -16.59 -1.67
C LEU A 25 2.91 -16.81 -2.05
N MET A 26 2.12 -15.72 -2.11
CA MET A 26 0.72 -15.74 -2.56
C MET A 26 0.58 -16.41 -3.94
N LEU A 27 1.35 -15.96 -4.93
CA LEU A 27 1.30 -16.51 -6.29
C LEU A 27 1.74 -17.97 -6.37
N THR A 28 2.74 -18.36 -5.58
CA THR A 28 3.30 -19.71 -5.61
C THR A 28 2.38 -20.71 -4.92
N GLN A 29 1.72 -20.32 -3.83
CA GLN A 29 0.74 -21.17 -3.14
C GLN A 29 -0.50 -21.41 -4.00
N ASP A 30 -1.03 -20.40 -4.69
CA ASP A 30 -2.13 -20.58 -5.65
C ASP A 30 -1.76 -21.59 -6.76
N GLY A 31 -0.54 -21.51 -7.28
CA GLY A 31 -0.02 -22.43 -8.30
C GLY A 31 0.18 -23.87 -7.81
N LEU A 32 0.53 -24.06 -6.54
CA LEU A 32 0.68 -25.38 -5.91
C LEU A 32 -0.67 -26.01 -5.56
N THR A 33 -1.64 -25.22 -5.08
CA THR A 33 -2.99 -25.72 -4.76
C THR A 33 -3.73 -26.20 -6.02
N ALA A 34 -3.42 -25.60 -7.18
CA ALA A 34 -3.94 -26.05 -8.48
C ALA A 34 -3.23 -27.31 -9.04
N ARG A 35 -2.04 -27.67 -8.52
CA ARG A 35 -1.18 -28.72 -9.07
C ARG A 35 -1.00 -29.94 -8.16
N GLU A 36 -1.09 -29.80 -6.83
CA GLU A 36 -0.74 -30.88 -5.90
C GLU A 36 -1.69 -30.95 -4.69
N THR A 37 -2.47 -32.03 -4.62
CA THR A 37 -3.22 -32.49 -3.44
C THR A 37 -2.29 -33.20 -2.45
N ILE A 38 -1.20 -32.57 -1.98
CA ILE A 38 -0.31 -33.19 -0.98
C ILE A 38 0.19 -32.21 0.09
N SER A 39 -0.19 -32.52 1.33
CA SER A 39 0.52 -32.33 2.61
C SER A 39 0.50 -30.96 3.31
N GLY A 40 -0.29 -30.89 4.39
CA GLY A 40 0.14 -30.60 5.77
C GLY A 40 0.80 -29.27 6.17
N SER A 41 1.38 -28.49 5.25
CA SER A 41 2.16 -27.26 5.55
C SER A 41 1.34 -25.96 5.43
N SER A 42 0.16 -26.03 4.78
CA SER A 42 -0.57 -24.85 4.31
C SER A 42 -1.05 -23.89 5.41
N SER A 43 -1.34 -24.39 6.61
CA SER A 43 -1.87 -23.53 7.70
C SER A 43 -0.82 -22.57 8.26
N SER A 44 0.43 -23.03 8.41
CA SER A 44 1.52 -22.22 8.95
C SER A 44 2.00 -21.15 7.95
N GLU A 45 2.05 -21.51 6.67
CA GLU A 45 2.46 -20.61 5.59
C GLU A 45 1.43 -19.52 5.33
N LEU A 46 0.13 -19.88 5.37
CA LEU A 46 -0.95 -18.91 5.25
C LEU A 46 -0.96 -17.93 6.45
N SER A 47 -0.71 -18.42 7.67
CA SER A 47 -0.56 -17.55 8.84
C SER A 47 0.62 -16.57 8.69
N ASN A 48 1.72 -17.01 8.07
CA ASN A 48 2.87 -16.14 7.80
C ASN A 48 2.53 -15.06 6.77
N ILE A 49 1.76 -15.40 5.72
CA ILE A 49 1.25 -14.42 4.74
C ILE A 49 0.40 -13.35 5.44
N PHE A 50 -0.58 -13.76 6.25
CA PHE A 50 -1.42 -12.81 6.98
C PHE A 50 -0.59 -11.93 7.92
N SER A 51 0.34 -12.51 8.68
CA SER A 51 1.23 -11.74 9.55
C SER A 51 2.08 -10.74 8.77
N CYS A 52 2.58 -11.11 7.59
CA CYS A 52 3.32 -10.18 6.74
C CYS A 52 2.43 -9.04 6.23
N LEU A 53 1.20 -9.34 5.78
CA LEU A 53 0.23 -8.33 5.36
C LEU A 53 -0.08 -7.33 6.48
N GLU A 54 -0.26 -7.81 7.71
CA GLU A 54 -0.46 -6.92 8.87
C GLU A 54 0.69 -5.94 9.04
N VAL A 55 1.93 -6.43 8.98
CA VAL A 55 3.12 -5.57 9.12
C VAL A 55 3.21 -4.57 7.97
N ILE A 56 3.10 -5.05 6.72
CA ILE A 56 3.12 -4.23 5.48
C ILE A 56 2.13 -3.07 5.56
N CYS A 57 0.90 -3.35 6.00
CA CYS A 57 -0.14 -2.34 6.12
C CYS A 57 0.07 -1.43 7.32
N SER A 58 0.49 -1.97 8.48
CA SER A 58 0.68 -1.19 9.70
C SER A 58 1.89 -0.25 9.63
N SER A 59 2.96 -0.65 8.93
CA SER A 59 4.14 0.19 8.70
C SER A 59 3.97 1.15 7.52
N ASN A 60 2.84 1.08 6.81
CA ASN A 60 2.56 1.86 5.61
C ASN A 60 3.70 1.82 4.59
N VAL A 61 4.06 0.61 4.15
CA VAL A 61 5.13 0.42 3.15
C VAL A 61 4.87 1.20 1.85
N PHE A 62 3.60 1.47 1.52
CA PHE A 62 3.23 2.20 0.32
C PHE A 62 3.71 3.65 0.37
N GLN A 63 3.57 4.30 1.53
CA GLN A 63 4.12 5.64 1.76
C GLN A 63 5.65 5.63 1.69
N PHE A 64 6.28 4.59 2.25
CA PHE A 64 7.73 4.44 2.17
C PHE A 64 8.22 4.34 0.71
N LEU A 65 7.55 3.54 -0.12
CA LEU A 65 7.85 3.43 -1.56
C LEU A 65 7.69 4.78 -2.27
N LEU A 66 6.64 5.54 -1.97
CA LEU A 66 6.47 6.88 -2.52
C LEU A 66 7.62 7.81 -2.12
N ASP A 67 7.82 8.02 -0.81
CA ASP A 67 8.65 9.12 -0.31
C ASP A 67 10.14 8.80 -0.32
N LYS A 68 10.50 7.52 -0.16
CA LYS A 68 11.89 7.07 -0.01
C LYS A 68 12.42 6.33 -1.24
N VAL A 69 11.57 6.08 -2.23
CA VAL A 69 11.99 5.47 -3.49
C VAL A 69 11.54 6.35 -4.67
N LEU A 70 10.25 6.34 -5.01
CA LEU A 70 9.75 6.92 -6.26
C LEU A 70 9.97 8.43 -6.37
N ARG A 71 9.70 9.19 -5.31
CA ARG A 71 9.81 10.66 -5.31
C ARG A 71 11.23 11.16 -5.01
N THR A 72 12.21 10.25 -4.91
CA THR A 72 13.59 10.66 -4.65
C THR A 72 14.27 11.14 -5.92
N ALA A 73 15.17 12.11 -5.78
CA ALA A 73 15.98 12.59 -6.91
C ALA A 73 16.86 11.49 -7.52
N ALA A 74 17.23 10.48 -6.74
CA ALA A 74 17.99 9.34 -7.24
C ALA A 74 17.18 8.51 -8.25
N TYR A 75 15.89 8.29 -7.97
CA TYR A 75 14.99 7.57 -8.88
C TYR A 75 14.61 8.41 -10.10
N GLN A 76 14.23 9.68 -9.87
CA GLN A 76 13.68 10.56 -10.90
C GLN A 76 14.71 11.00 -11.95
N ASN A 77 16.01 10.95 -11.63
CA ASN A 77 17.09 11.36 -12.53
C ASN A 77 17.96 10.18 -13.00
N ASP A 78 17.51 8.94 -12.79
CA ASP A 78 18.21 7.74 -13.29
C ASP A 78 18.05 7.59 -14.82
N GLU A 79 18.78 6.65 -15.43
CA GLU A 79 18.68 6.39 -16.86
C GLU A 79 17.28 5.90 -17.26
N GLU A 80 16.79 6.32 -18.42
CA GLU A 80 15.40 6.08 -18.86
C GLU A 80 15.05 4.58 -18.94
N ASP A 81 15.99 3.73 -19.36
CA ASP A 81 15.84 2.29 -19.42
C ASP A 81 15.80 1.65 -18.02
N MET A 82 16.58 2.17 -17.07
CA MET A 82 16.54 1.77 -15.66
C MET A 82 15.19 2.14 -15.03
N ILE A 83 14.71 3.36 -15.23
CA ILE A 83 13.39 3.81 -14.77
C ILE A 83 12.28 2.94 -15.39
N CYS A 84 12.35 2.67 -16.69
CA CYS A 84 11.40 1.79 -17.38
C CYS A 84 11.38 0.38 -16.79
N MET A 85 12.57 -0.19 -16.51
CA MET A 85 12.71 -1.49 -15.88
C MET A 85 12.12 -1.51 -14.46
N TYR A 86 12.44 -0.53 -13.62
CA TYR A 86 11.89 -0.44 -12.27
C TYR A 86 10.38 -0.30 -12.27
N ASN A 87 9.83 0.58 -13.11
CA ASN A 87 8.39 0.72 -13.29
C ASN A 87 7.78 -0.62 -13.70
N ALA A 88 8.37 -1.36 -14.64
CA ALA A 88 7.85 -2.66 -15.08
C ALA A 88 7.78 -3.69 -13.93
N TYR A 89 8.78 -3.70 -13.04
CA TYR A 89 8.76 -4.55 -11.86
C TYR A 89 7.72 -4.10 -10.83
N LEU A 90 7.60 -2.79 -10.57
CA LEU A 90 6.59 -2.23 -9.67
C LEU A 90 5.17 -2.51 -10.17
N HIS A 91 4.93 -2.36 -11.46
CA HIS A 91 3.68 -2.72 -12.11
C HIS A 91 3.31 -4.17 -11.84
N LYS A 92 4.24 -5.09 -12.10
CA LYS A 92 4.02 -6.52 -11.91
C LYS A 92 3.74 -6.82 -10.44
N LEU A 93 4.54 -6.25 -9.53
CA LEU A 93 4.36 -6.41 -8.09
C LEU A 93 2.96 -5.94 -7.65
N MET A 94 2.57 -4.71 -8.01
CA MET A 94 1.28 -4.13 -7.62
C MET A 94 0.10 -4.83 -8.27
N THR A 95 0.23 -5.25 -9.54
CA THR A 95 -0.83 -6.01 -10.22
C THR A 95 -1.04 -7.36 -9.56
N CYS A 96 0.03 -8.08 -9.24
CA CYS A 96 -0.05 -9.35 -8.52
C CYS A 96 -0.62 -9.17 -7.11
N PHE A 97 -0.19 -8.14 -6.39
CA PHE A 97 -0.73 -7.82 -5.06
C PHE A 97 -2.24 -7.53 -5.13
N LEU A 98 -2.67 -6.61 -5.99
CA LEU A 98 -4.06 -6.15 -6.05
C LEU A 98 -5.03 -7.18 -6.68
N SER A 99 -4.53 -8.15 -7.43
CA SER A 99 -5.36 -9.23 -8.00
C SER A 99 -5.60 -10.38 -7.03
N HIS A 100 -4.71 -10.60 -6.05
CA HIS A 100 -4.80 -11.73 -5.15
C HIS A 100 -5.89 -11.55 -4.08
N PRO A 101 -6.77 -12.56 -3.81
CA PRO A 101 -7.89 -12.44 -2.89
C PRO A 101 -7.50 -11.98 -1.47
N LEU A 102 -6.44 -12.57 -0.89
CA LEU A 102 -5.99 -12.22 0.47
C LEU A 102 -5.56 -10.76 0.61
N ALA A 103 -4.90 -10.22 -0.41
CA ALA A 103 -4.48 -8.83 -0.42
C ALA A 103 -5.69 -7.90 -0.64
N ARG A 104 -6.65 -8.29 -1.49
CA ARG A 104 -7.91 -7.53 -1.69
C ARG A 104 -8.72 -7.42 -0.40
N ASP A 105 -8.82 -8.50 0.37
CA ASP A 105 -9.49 -8.47 1.66
C ASP A 105 -8.80 -7.48 2.61
N LYS A 106 -7.46 -7.47 2.62
CA LYS A 106 -6.71 -6.50 3.42
C LYS A 106 -6.87 -5.07 2.95
N VAL A 107 -6.91 -4.83 1.64
CA VAL A 107 -7.20 -3.50 1.05
C VAL A 107 -8.60 -3.01 1.44
N LYS A 108 -9.59 -3.92 1.46
CA LYS A 108 -10.95 -3.60 1.91
C LYS A 108 -10.96 -3.20 3.38
N GLU A 109 -10.27 -3.93 4.24
CA GLU A 109 -10.12 -3.59 5.66
C GLU A 109 -9.45 -2.22 5.85
N MET A 110 -8.35 -1.95 5.13
CA MET A 110 -7.69 -0.65 5.16
C MET A 110 -8.62 0.49 4.70
N LYS A 111 -9.42 0.26 3.65
CA LYS A 111 -10.43 1.20 3.17
C LYS A 111 -11.49 1.49 4.24
N GLU A 112 -12.04 0.44 4.86
CA GLU A 112 -13.04 0.58 5.91
C GLU A 112 -12.49 1.34 7.11
N LYS A 113 -11.28 1.00 7.56
CA LYS A 113 -10.58 1.72 8.64
C LYS A 113 -10.36 3.19 8.29
N ALA A 114 -9.98 3.49 7.05
CA ALA A 114 -9.82 4.85 6.57
C ALA A 114 -11.16 5.63 6.57
N MET A 115 -12.22 5.03 6.05
CA MET A 115 -13.56 5.63 6.06
C MET A 115 -14.08 5.86 7.48
N SER A 116 -13.87 4.91 8.40
CA SER A 116 -14.29 5.03 9.80
C SER A 116 -13.57 6.16 10.54
N SER A 117 -12.30 6.41 10.22
CA SER A 117 -11.55 7.53 10.81
C SER A 117 -12.09 8.90 10.39
N LEU A 118 -12.65 8.99 9.18
CA LEU A 118 -13.28 10.20 8.65
C LEU A 118 -14.72 10.36 9.12
N SER A 119 -15.41 9.26 9.44
CA SER A 119 -16.80 9.25 9.91
C SER A 119 -16.95 9.49 11.40
N ALA A 120 -15.88 9.83 12.13
CA ALA A 120 -15.94 10.31 13.50
C ALA A 120 -16.65 11.68 13.54
N TYR A 121 -17.98 11.65 13.40
CA TYR A 121 -18.83 12.81 13.57
C TYR A 121 -18.69 13.25 15.04
N PRO A 122 -18.28 14.49 15.35
CA PRO A 122 -18.37 14.99 16.70
C PRO A 122 -19.86 15.12 17.00
N MET A 123 -20.42 14.11 17.68
CA MET A 123 -21.71 14.26 18.35
C MET A 123 -21.47 15.16 19.56
N THR A 124 -21.19 16.44 19.29
CA THR A 124 -21.24 17.53 20.27
C THR A 124 -22.71 17.70 20.63
N GLY A 125 -23.10 17.06 21.72
CA GLY A 125 -24.35 17.36 22.42
C GLY A 125 -24.36 18.84 22.79
N SER A 126 -25.14 19.60 22.04
CA SER A 126 -25.98 20.75 22.42
C SER A 126 -25.70 21.47 23.76
N HIS A 127 -25.35 22.75 23.61
CA HIS A 127 -25.60 23.95 24.44
C HIS A 127 -24.68 24.33 25.62
N ASP A 128 -23.96 25.43 25.34
CA ASP A 128 -23.79 26.65 26.15
C ASP A 128 -22.94 26.63 27.43
N LEU A 129 -21.76 27.26 27.37
CA LEU A 129 -21.55 28.62 27.92
C LEU A 129 -20.07 29.05 27.82
N LYS A 130 -19.91 30.30 27.36
CA LYS A 130 -18.75 31.22 27.41
C LYS A 130 -17.62 31.06 26.38
N LEU A 131 -17.69 31.95 25.38
CA LEU A 131 -16.55 32.69 24.84
C LEU A 131 -15.57 33.06 25.97
N ASP A 132 -14.29 32.70 25.82
CA ASP A 132 -13.24 33.71 25.70
C ASP A 132 -11.94 33.12 25.13
N ASN A 133 -11.29 33.92 24.28
CA ASN A 133 -9.84 34.00 24.12
C ASN A 133 -9.08 32.73 23.65
N ASP A 134 -8.69 32.67 22.36
CA ASP A 134 -7.34 33.03 21.90
C ASP A 134 -7.14 32.64 20.43
N MET A 135 -6.38 33.46 19.70
CA MET A 135 -6.06 33.28 18.29
C MET A 135 -5.01 32.18 18.05
N ASP A 136 -5.01 31.66 16.82
CA ASP A 136 -3.87 31.01 16.16
C ASP A 136 -3.19 29.83 16.86
N SER A 137 -3.74 28.64 16.63
CA SER A 137 -2.91 27.45 16.34
C SER A 137 -3.82 26.30 15.93
N GLN A 138 -4.45 26.43 14.77
CA GLN A 138 -4.87 25.24 14.03
C GLN A 138 -3.60 24.61 13.46
N GLN A 139 -2.77 24.04 14.34
CA GLN A 139 -1.82 23.02 13.93
C GLN A 139 -2.67 21.95 13.27
N THR A 140 -2.62 21.90 11.93
CA THR A 140 -2.94 20.69 11.19
C THR A 140 -2.12 19.61 11.86
N ILE A 141 -2.74 18.85 12.77
CA ILE A 141 -2.23 17.55 13.16
C ILE A 141 -2.31 16.77 11.87
N GLU A 142 -1.22 16.83 11.08
CA GLU A 142 -1.04 16.00 9.90
C GLU A 142 -0.97 14.58 10.44
N ASN A 143 -2.14 13.96 10.53
CA ASN A 143 -2.21 12.55 10.83
C ASN A 143 -1.35 11.83 9.80
N PRO A 144 -0.52 10.86 10.21
CA PRO A 144 0.33 10.14 9.28
C PRO A 144 -0.52 9.58 8.14
N PRO A 145 0.00 9.59 6.89
CA PRO A 145 -0.73 9.10 5.73
C PRO A 145 -1.32 7.72 6.03
N GLN A 146 -2.60 7.56 5.74
CA GLN A 146 -3.26 6.27 5.99
C GLN A 146 -2.82 5.28 4.92
N PRO A 147 -2.56 4.01 5.28
CA PRO A 147 -2.08 2.99 4.34
C PRO A 147 -2.95 2.85 3.09
N PHE A 148 -4.28 2.99 3.22
CA PHE A 148 -5.19 2.97 2.08
C PHE A 148 -4.98 4.14 1.12
N VAL A 149 -4.78 5.36 1.66
CA VAL A 149 -4.55 6.56 0.85
C VAL A 149 -3.18 6.48 0.17
N SER A 150 -2.15 6.09 0.90
CA SER A 150 -0.80 5.88 0.37
C SER A 150 -0.77 4.81 -0.73
N LEU A 151 -1.57 3.75 -0.62
CA LEU A 151 -1.74 2.76 -1.68
C LEU A 151 -2.35 3.37 -2.94
N LEU A 152 -3.39 4.21 -2.80
CA LEU A 152 -4.01 4.88 -3.94
C LEU A 152 -3.03 5.84 -4.63
N GLU A 153 -2.27 6.60 -3.85
CA GLU A 153 -1.23 7.48 -4.37
C GLU A 153 -0.12 6.69 -5.07
N LEU A 154 0.34 5.57 -4.49
CA LEU A 154 1.36 4.71 -5.09
C LEU A 154 0.91 4.18 -6.45
N VAL A 155 -0.32 3.68 -6.53
CA VAL A 155 -0.90 3.26 -7.81
C VAL A 155 -0.98 4.45 -8.77
N SER A 156 -1.45 5.60 -8.30
CA SER A 156 -1.51 6.82 -9.12
C SER A 156 -0.14 7.18 -9.70
N GLU A 157 0.91 7.21 -8.88
CA GLU A 157 2.29 7.53 -9.26
C GLU A 157 2.82 6.55 -10.32
N ILE A 158 2.61 5.24 -10.14
CA ILE A 158 3.05 4.20 -11.09
C ILE A 158 2.39 4.36 -12.46
N TYR A 159 1.17 4.89 -12.54
CA TYR A 159 0.38 4.93 -13.77
C TYR A 159 0.19 6.33 -14.37
N GLN A 160 0.39 7.43 -13.63
CA GLN A 160 0.26 8.80 -14.14
C GLN A 160 1.40 9.17 -15.10
N ASP A 161 2.65 8.79 -14.81
CA ASP A 161 3.77 9.07 -15.71
C ASP A 161 3.75 8.20 -16.99
N SER A 162 2.94 7.13 -17.00
CA SER A 162 2.85 6.22 -18.14
C SER A 162 2.03 6.78 -19.33
N GLU A 163 1.30 7.88 -19.14
CA GLU A 163 0.54 8.52 -20.23
C GLU A 163 1.45 9.32 -21.19
N GLY A 164 2.65 9.73 -20.76
CA GLY A 164 3.64 10.40 -21.62
C GLY A 164 4.37 9.45 -22.58
N THR A 165 4.49 8.18 -22.21
CA THR A 165 5.08 7.11 -23.03
C THR A 165 3.98 6.13 -23.45
N GLY A 166 3.33 6.38 -24.59
CA GLY A 166 2.17 5.64 -25.10
C GLY A 166 2.36 4.12 -25.30
N SER A 167 2.57 3.37 -24.22
CA SER A 167 2.69 1.92 -24.22
C SER A 167 1.38 1.30 -23.74
N VAL A 168 0.73 0.60 -24.68
CA VAL A 168 -0.56 -0.09 -24.56
C VAL A 168 -0.61 -1.07 -23.37
N VAL A 169 0.55 -1.49 -22.87
CA VAL A 169 0.70 -2.38 -21.71
C VAL A 169 0.24 -1.70 -20.41
N TRP A 170 0.55 -0.41 -20.24
CA TRP A 170 0.22 0.35 -19.02
C TRP A 170 -1.26 0.72 -18.95
N GLN A 171 -1.84 1.04 -20.10
CA GLN A 171 -3.28 1.26 -20.27
C GLN A 171 -4.09 0.02 -19.85
N ARG A 172 -3.61 -1.19 -20.17
CA ARG A 172 -4.31 -2.44 -19.82
C ARG A 172 -4.24 -2.75 -18.33
N GLY A 173 -3.08 -2.59 -17.69
CA GLY A 173 -2.95 -2.77 -16.24
C GLY A 173 -3.70 -1.72 -15.42
N PHE A 174 -3.81 -0.47 -15.90
CA PHE A 174 -4.65 0.55 -15.28
C PHE A 174 -6.15 0.21 -15.37
N VAL A 175 -6.61 -0.32 -16.51
CA VAL A 175 -7.98 -0.82 -16.66
C VAL A 175 -8.23 -2.02 -15.74
N ASP A 176 -7.30 -2.96 -15.63
CA ASP A 176 -7.44 -4.13 -14.77
C ASP A 176 -7.46 -3.76 -13.28
N ILE A 177 -6.60 -2.83 -12.83
CA ILE A 177 -6.62 -2.34 -11.45
C ILE A 177 -7.89 -1.54 -11.15
N ARG A 178 -8.36 -0.68 -12.06
CA ARG A 178 -9.66 -0.01 -11.90
C ARG A 178 -10.81 -1.02 -11.84
N GLN A 179 -10.79 -2.07 -12.66
CA GLN A 179 -11.79 -3.12 -12.57
C GLN A 179 -11.69 -3.89 -11.24
N LEU A 180 -10.48 -4.20 -10.75
CA LEU A 180 -10.29 -4.87 -9.46
C LEU A 180 -10.76 -4.01 -8.26
N PHE A 181 -10.57 -2.69 -8.32
CA PHE A 181 -10.95 -1.77 -7.26
C PHE A 181 -12.46 -1.43 -7.25
N TRP A 182 -13.10 -1.33 -8.42
CA TRP A 182 -14.48 -0.84 -8.54
C TRP A 182 -15.55 -1.92 -8.72
N ARG A 183 -15.19 -3.15 -9.14
CA ARG A 183 -16.18 -4.23 -9.38
C ARG A 183 -16.66 -4.95 -8.12
N GLY A 184 -16.24 -4.51 -6.93
CA GLY A 184 -16.65 -5.07 -5.63
C GLY A 184 -17.62 -4.21 -4.81
N SER A 185 -18.23 -3.17 -5.40
CA SER A 185 -19.15 -2.25 -4.69
C SER A 185 -20.62 -2.39 -5.12
N TYR A 186 -21.11 -3.62 -5.35
CA TYR A 186 -22.52 -3.92 -5.54
C TYR A 186 -22.93 -5.13 -4.71
#